data_AF-A0A9P9E5K8-F1
#
_entry.id   AF-A0A9P9E5K8-F1
#
_cell.length_a   1.000
_cell.length_b   1.000
_cell.length_c   1.000
_cell.angle_alpha   90.00
_cell.angle_beta   90.00
_cell.angle_gamma   90.00
#
_symmetry.space_group_name_H-M   'P 1'
#
loop_
_entity.id
_entity.type
_entity.pdbx_description
1 polymer ?
#
loop_
_entity_poly.entity_id
_entity_poly.type
_entity_poly.pdbx_seq_one_letter_code
_entity_poly.pdbx_strand_id
1 'polypeptide(L)'
;YKTLRSNSYLESFGASPTIESNDGTVTPESAIGQWDQIFIEGSKTTSRTFTVIANNLQRKAMEEAGFVDIEKWNFKVRVPLYCVRTQTNCDAVSPQSLAQGSEVKEIGQFGQLFANKILLGY
;
A
#
# COMPACT_ATOMS: atom_id res chain seq x y z
N TYR A 1 -4.18 11.24 20.32
CA TYR A 1 -4.72 10.65 21.56
C TYR A 1 -4.85 11.63 22.73
N LYS A 2 -4.09 12.74 22.79
CA LYS A 2 -4.18 13.74 23.88
C LYS A 2 -5.57 14.38 24.08
N THR A 3 -6.44 14.31 23.09
CA THR A 3 -7.82 14.83 23.10
C THR A 3 -8.87 13.76 23.43
N LEU A 4 -8.44 12.51 23.65
CA LEU A 4 -9.34 11.43 24.04
C LEU A 4 -9.80 11.63 25.48
N ARG A 5 -11.06 11.28 25.74
CA ARG A 5 -11.55 11.18 27.11
C ARG A 5 -10.83 10.03 27.80
N SER A 6 -10.58 10.15 29.10
CA SER A 6 -10.04 9.04 29.89
C SER A 6 -10.87 7.77 29.68
N ASN A 7 -10.19 6.64 29.49
CA ASN A 7 -10.76 5.32 29.23
C ASN A 7 -11.56 5.18 27.91
N SER A 8 -11.35 6.05 26.92
CA SER A 8 -11.94 5.85 25.58
C SER A 8 -11.04 5.04 24.65
N TYR A 9 -11.60 4.54 23.56
CA TYR A 9 -10.89 3.79 22.54
C TYR A 9 -10.26 4.72 21.48
N LEU A 10 -9.15 4.25 20.90
CA LEU A 10 -8.54 4.82 19.70
C LEU A 10 -8.52 3.75 18.62
N GLU A 11 -9.16 4.02 17.49
CA GLU A 11 -9.04 3.21 16.29
C GLU A 11 -8.12 3.90 15.30
N SER A 12 -7.24 3.13 14.66
CA SER A 12 -6.41 3.63 13.56
C SER A 12 -6.25 2.55 12.51
N PHE A 13 -6.53 2.94 11.27
CA PHE A 13 -6.55 2.10 10.09
C PHE A 13 -5.46 2.56 9.11
N GLY A 14 -4.73 1.62 8.53
CA GLY A 14 -3.69 1.88 7.56
C GLY A 14 -3.57 0.74 6.57
N ALA A 15 -3.10 1.06 5.37
CA ALA A 15 -2.77 0.07 4.34
C ALA A 15 -1.27 -0.25 4.39
N SER A 16 -0.92 -1.51 4.18
CA SER A 16 0.46 -1.94 3.90
C SER A 16 0.71 -1.82 2.40
N PRO A 17 1.90 -1.37 1.96
CA PRO A 17 2.27 -1.46 0.55
C PRO A 17 2.50 -2.93 0.14
N THR A 18 2.89 -3.81 1.06
CA THR A 18 3.00 -5.26 0.79
C THR A 18 1.63 -5.89 0.71
N ILE A 19 1.31 -6.39 -0.48
CA ILE A 19 0.06 -7.09 -0.80
C ILE A 19 0.40 -8.56 -1.01
N GLU A 20 -0.37 -9.44 -0.37
CA GLU A 20 -0.20 -10.89 -0.44
C GLU A 20 -1.51 -11.52 -0.96
N SER A 21 -1.40 -12.73 -1.50
CA SER A 21 -2.56 -13.49 -1.98
C SER A 21 -2.60 -14.88 -1.35
N ASN A 22 -3.81 -15.37 -1.07
CA ASN A 22 -4.01 -16.73 -0.55
C ASN A 22 -3.94 -17.80 -1.67
N ASP A 23 -4.17 -17.41 -2.92
CA ASP A 23 -4.24 -18.28 -4.08
C ASP A 23 -2.95 -18.26 -4.93
N GLY A 24 -1.92 -17.57 -4.45
CA GLY A 24 -0.61 -17.49 -5.12
C GLY A 24 -0.61 -16.61 -6.38
N THR A 25 -1.67 -15.84 -6.63
CA THR A 25 -1.77 -15.00 -7.82
C THR A 25 -0.86 -13.77 -7.76
N VAL A 26 -0.53 -13.28 -6.57
CA VAL A 26 0.47 -12.23 -6.37
C VAL A 26 1.85 -12.91 -6.31
N THR A 27 2.52 -12.97 -7.47
CA THR A 27 3.90 -13.44 -7.59
C THR A 27 4.87 -12.26 -7.65
N PRO A 28 6.19 -12.45 -7.37
CA PRO A 28 7.19 -11.39 -7.49
C PRO A 28 7.24 -10.72 -8.88
N GLU A 29 6.85 -11.44 -9.93
CA GLU A 29 6.83 -10.94 -11.30
C GLU A 29 5.57 -10.13 -11.61
N SER A 30 4.48 -10.32 -10.85
CA SER A 30 3.24 -9.58 -11.02
C SER A 30 3.42 -8.10 -10.68
N ALA A 31 2.65 -7.22 -11.33
CA ALA A 31 2.74 -5.78 -11.08
C ALA A 31 2.44 -5.40 -9.61
N ILE A 32 1.55 -6.16 -8.95
CA ILE A 32 1.26 -5.99 -7.51
C ILE A 32 2.36 -6.57 -6.63
N GLY A 33 3.01 -7.67 -7.02
CA GLY A 33 4.13 -8.23 -6.27
C GLY A 33 5.40 -7.36 -6.30
N GLN A 34 5.52 -6.45 -7.27
CA GLN A 34 6.59 -5.45 -7.34
C GLN A 34 6.26 -4.13 -6.64
N TRP A 35 4.98 -3.92 -6.27
CA TRP A 35 4.48 -2.64 -5.78
C TRP A 35 5.14 -2.19 -4.47
N ASP A 36 5.38 -3.12 -3.57
CA ASP A 36 5.91 -2.80 -2.24
C ASP A 36 7.34 -2.29 -2.29
N GLN A 37 8.20 -2.90 -3.12
CA GLN A 37 9.58 -2.47 -3.33
C GLN A 37 9.64 -1.01 -3.80
N ILE A 38 8.82 -0.64 -4.79
CA ILE A 38 8.76 0.73 -5.32
C ILE A 38 8.39 1.72 -4.22
N PHE A 39 7.35 1.41 -3.43
CA PHE A 39 6.88 2.29 -2.36
C PHE A 39 7.86 2.38 -1.20
N ILE A 40 8.47 1.26 -0.81
CA ILE A 40 9.46 1.23 0.28
C ILE A 40 10.71 2.02 -0.11
N GLU A 41 11.22 1.86 -1.33
CA GLU A 41 12.34 2.65 -1.83
C GLU A 41 11.99 4.14 -1.94
N GLY A 42 10.81 4.46 -2.49
CA GLY A 42 10.29 5.82 -2.53
C GLY A 42 10.18 6.46 -1.14
N SER A 43 9.78 5.68 -0.13
CA SER A 43 9.64 6.18 1.25
C SER A 43 10.95 6.73 1.83
N LYS A 44 12.11 6.13 1.46
CA LYS A 44 13.43 6.55 1.94
C LYS A 44 13.77 8.00 1.58
N THR A 45 13.28 8.47 0.44
CA THR A 45 13.53 9.85 -0.02
C THR A 45 12.67 10.89 0.72
N THR A 46 11.49 10.50 1.21
CA THR A 46 10.52 11.43 1.83
C THR A 46 10.70 11.56 3.34
N SER A 47 11.68 10.87 3.93
CA SER A 47 11.86 10.74 5.38
C SER A 47 10.59 10.25 6.12
N ARG A 48 9.70 9.56 5.39
CA ARG A 48 8.47 8.95 5.92
C ARG A 48 8.59 7.45 5.73
N THR A 49 8.05 6.68 6.67
CA THR A 49 7.99 5.22 6.56
C THR A 49 6.67 4.78 5.97
N PHE A 50 6.70 3.89 4.97
CA PHE A 50 5.52 3.16 4.49
C PHE A 50 5.43 1.74 5.08
N THR A 51 6.32 1.41 6.01
CA THR A 51 6.40 0.08 6.65
C THR A 51 5.81 0.09 8.07
N VAL A 52 4.82 0.96 8.33
CA VAL A 52 4.17 1.12 9.66
C VAL A 52 3.66 -0.21 10.21
N ILE A 53 3.00 -1.01 9.37
CA ILE A 53 2.45 -2.31 9.75
C ILE A 53 3.56 -3.34 9.91
N ALA A 54 4.49 -3.43 8.95
CA ALA A 54 5.59 -4.40 8.97
C ALA A 54 6.51 -4.21 10.19
N ASN A 55 6.79 -2.95 10.56
CA ASN A 55 7.64 -2.61 11.70
C ASN A 55 6.89 -2.56 13.04
N ASN A 56 5.58 -2.85 13.04
CA ASN A 56 4.68 -2.76 14.19
C ASN A 56 4.72 -1.38 14.89
N LEU A 57 4.96 -0.30 14.14
CA LEU A 57 5.17 1.04 14.72
C LEU A 57 3.93 1.55 15.45
N GLN A 58 2.75 1.32 14.89
CA GLN A 58 1.51 1.77 15.50
C GLN A 58 1.21 1.06 16.82
N ARG A 59 1.44 -0.26 16.90
CA ARG A 59 1.29 -1.01 18.16
C ARG A 59 2.25 -0.49 19.23
N LYS A 60 3.54 -0.37 18.89
CA LYS A 60 4.56 0.17 19.81
C LYS A 60 4.20 1.56 20.32
N ALA A 61 3.79 2.45 19.41
CA ALA A 61 3.39 3.81 19.77
C ALA A 61 2.13 3.85 20.67
N MET A 62 1.18 2.91 20.49
CA MET A 62 0.01 2.78 21.36
C MET A 62 0.41 2.25 22.75
N GLU A 63 1.30 1.26 22.82
CA GLU A 63 1.84 0.74 24.08
C GLU A 63 2.59 1.84 24.85
N GLU A 64 3.48 2.58 24.18
CA GLU A 64 4.21 3.72 24.75
C GLU A 64 3.29 4.86 25.22
N ALA A 65 2.15 5.04 24.54
CA ALA A 65 1.14 6.03 24.92
C ALA A 65 0.23 5.57 26.10
N GLY A 66 0.41 4.35 26.60
CA GLY A 66 -0.31 3.80 27.75
C GLY A 66 -1.64 3.10 27.42
N PHE A 67 -1.86 2.70 26.16
CA PHE A 67 -2.99 1.85 25.80
C PHE A 67 -2.69 0.39 26.20
N VAL A 68 -3.68 -0.30 26.79
CA VAL A 68 -3.50 -1.63 27.40
C VAL A 68 -4.21 -2.77 26.66
N ASP A 69 -5.35 -2.52 26.02
CA ASP A 69 -6.16 -3.51 25.30
C ASP A 69 -6.07 -3.32 23.77
N ILE A 70 -4.90 -3.60 23.19
CA ILE A 70 -4.62 -3.31 21.77
C ILE A 70 -4.89 -4.53 20.90
N GLU A 71 -6.00 -4.49 20.17
CA GLU A 71 -6.37 -5.48 19.15
C GLU A 71 -5.91 -5.06 17.75
N LYS A 72 -5.54 -6.04 16.92
CA LYS A 72 -5.20 -5.84 15.51
C LYS A 72 -6.04 -6.78 14.65
N TRP A 73 -6.74 -6.21 13.69
CA TRP A 73 -7.50 -6.96 12.71
C TRP A 73 -6.96 -6.71 11.29
N ASN A 74 -6.71 -7.79 10.57
CA ASN A 74 -6.42 -7.74 9.14
C ASN A 74 -7.66 -8.28 8.39
N PHE A 75 -8.07 -7.59 7.34
CA PHE A 75 -9.15 -8.06 6.46
C PHE A 75 -8.66 -8.21 5.03
N LYS A 76 -9.33 -9.10 4.29
CA LYS A 76 -9.03 -9.35 2.89
C LYS A 76 -9.67 -8.27 2.02
N VAL A 77 -8.90 -7.76 1.07
CA VAL A 77 -9.38 -6.85 0.03
C VAL A 77 -9.36 -7.58 -1.30
N ARG A 78 -10.37 -7.33 -2.14
CA ARG A 78 -10.36 -7.81 -3.52
C ARG A 78 -9.42 -6.94 -4.34
N VAL A 79 -8.31 -7.51 -4.79
CA VAL A 79 -7.43 -6.87 -5.77
C VAL A 79 -8.00 -7.11 -7.17
N PRO A 80 -8.18 -6.07 -8.01
CA PRO A 80 -8.65 -6.25 -9.38
C PRO A 80 -7.70 -7.15 -10.20
N LEU A 81 -8.28 -8.04 -11.01
CA LEU A 81 -7.53 -9.07 -11.76
C LEU A 81 -6.45 -8.49 -12.69
N TYR A 82 -6.69 -7.30 -13.25
CA TYR A 82 -5.76 -6.62 -14.15
C TYR A 82 -4.47 -6.15 -13.44
N CYS A 83 -4.48 -6.03 -12.11
CA CYS A 83 -3.27 -5.71 -11.35
C CYS A 83 -2.38 -6.94 -11.12
N VAL A 84 -2.94 -8.15 -11.28
CA VAL A 84 -2.33 -9.40 -10.85
C VAL A 84 -1.76 -10.21 -12.01
N ARG A 85 -2.32 -10.09 -13.22
CA ARG A 85 -1.79 -10.75 -14.42
C ARG A 85 -0.81 -9.85 -15.17
N THR A 86 0.47 -10.19 -15.11
CA THR A 86 1.46 -9.80 -16.11
C THR A 86 1.46 -10.87 -17.22
N GLN A 87 1.39 -10.42 -18.48
CA GLN A 87 1.57 -11.25 -19.69
C GLN A 87 0.37 -12.12 -20.18
N THR A 88 -0.76 -11.52 -20.56
CA THR A 88 -1.53 -11.84 -21.80
C THR A 88 -2.89 -11.11 -21.77
N ASN A 89 -3.12 -10.25 -22.75
CA ASN A 89 -4.36 -9.55 -23.08
C ASN A 89 -4.70 -8.33 -22.22
N CYS A 90 -4.05 -7.21 -22.56
CA CYS A 90 -4.46 -5.85 -22.23
C CYS A 90 -5.76 -5.40 -22.96
N ASP A 91 -6.45 -6.31 -23.66
CA ASP A 91 -7.48 -5.94 -24.64
C ASP A 91 -8.92 -5.86 -24.09
N ALA A 92 -9.15 -5.97 -22.78
CA ALA A 92 -10.53 -5.87 -22.28
C ALA A 92 -10.64 -5.44 -20.80
N VAL A 93 -10.21 -4.24 -20.45
CA VAL A 93 -10.82 -3.52 -19.32
C VAL A 93 -11.02 -2.07 -19.73
N SER A 94 -12.27 -1.59 -19.67
CA SER A 94 -12.62 -0.24 -20.10
C SER A 94 -11.89 0.82 -19.26
N PRO A 95 -11.48 1.96 -19.86
CA PRO A 95 -10.48 2.87 -19.27
C PRO A 95 -11.00 3.79 -18.14
N GLN A 96 -12.05 3.42 -17.42
CA GLN A 96 -12.86 4.41 -16.69
C GLN A 96 -12.51 4.65 -15.22
N SER A 97 -11.48 4.02 -14.64
CA SER A 97 -11.23 4.23 -13.19
C SER A 97 -9.81 4.54 -12.72
N LEU A 98 -8.74 4.46 -13.53
CA LEU A 98 -7.42 4.94 -13.09
C LEU A 98 -6.62 5.50 -14.28
N ALA A 99 -6.29 6.79 -14.18
CA ALA A 99 -5.47 7.58 -15.11
C ALA A 99 -6.04 7.75 -16.55
N GLN A 100 -6.72 8.87 -16.79
CA GLN A 100 -6.81 9.46 -18.14
C GLN A 100 -5.44 10.01 -18.53
N GLY A 101 -4.54 9.11 -18.91
CA GLY A 101 -3.21 9.44 -19.43
C GLY A 101 -2.66 8.20 -20.13
N SER A 102 -2.41 8.30 -21.43
CA SER A 102 -1.96 7.21 -22.31
C SER A 102 -0.58 6.63 -21.98
N GLU A 103 0.06 7.11 -20.92
CA GLU A 103 1.43 6.77 -20.51
C GLU A 103 1.51 5.59 -19.53
N VAL A 104 0.39 5.15 -18.94
CA VAL A 104 0.39 4.16 -17.86
C VAL A 104 -0.41 2.93 -18.27
N LYS A 105 0.28 1.90 -18.78
CA LYS A 105 -0.38 0.65 -19.21
C LYS A 105 -0.45 -0.40 -18.09
N GLU A 106 0.36 -0.25 -17.04
CA GLU A 106 0.44 -1.19 -15.91
C GLU A 106 0.61 -0.44 -14.58
N ILE A 107 0.05 -0.97 -13.49
CA ILE A 107 0.09 -0.31 -12.16
C ILE A 107 1.52 -0.18 -11.61
N GLY A 108 2.44 -1.08 -12.00
CA GLY A 108 3.87 -0.96 -11.69
C GLY A 108 4.52 0.23 -12.41
N GLN A 109 4.11 0.53 -13.65
CA GLN A 109 4.54 1.72 -14.38
C GLN A 109 3.98 2.99 -13.74
N PHE A 110 2.78 2.95 -13.15
CA PHE A 110 2.26 4.06 -12.34
C PHE A 110 3.15 4.32 -11.13
N GLY A 111 3.51 3.28 -10.38
CA GLY A 111 4.41 3.39 -9.24
C GLY A 111 5.76 3.98 -9.63
N GLN A 112 6.34 3.51 -10.74
CA GLN A 112 7.60 4.03 -11.27
C GLN A 112 7.48 5.48 -11.75
N LEU A 113 6.38 5.85 -12.42
CA LEU A 113 6.12 7.22 -12.87
C LEU A 113 5.85 8.17 -11.69
N PHE A 114 5.12 7.71 -10.67
CA PHE A 114 4.88 8.44 -9.43
C PHE A 114 6.19 8.69 -8.68
N ALA A 115 7.02 7.65 -8.54
CA ALA A 115 8.37 7.77 -7.99
C ALA A 115 9.21 8.76 -8.83
N ASN A 116 9.25 8.61 -10.15
CA ASN A 116 10.07 9.50 -10.99
C ASN A 116 9.58 10.96 -10.99
N LYS A 117 8.27 11.23 -11.05
CA LYS A 117 7.74 12.61 -11.11
C LYS A 117 7.82 13.33 -9.76
N ILE A 118 7.48 12.68 -8.65
CA ILE A 118 7.53 13.33 -7.33
C ILE A 118 8.97 13.40 -6.78
N LEU A 119 9.82 12.39 -7.05
CA LEU A 119 11.19 12.37 -6.51
C LEU A 119 12.17 13.21 -7.33
N LEU A 120 11.89 13.46 -8.60
CA LEU A 120 12.75 14.30 -9.46
C LEU A 120 12.25 15.74 -9.63
N GLY A 121 11.12 16.10 -9.00
CA GLY A 121 10.67 17.49 -8.91
C GLY A 121 10.27 18.12 -10.24
N TYR A 122 9.45 17.43 -11.04
CA TYR A 122 8.77 17.99 -12.22
C TYR A 122 7.26 18.07 -12.02
#